data_AF-A0A2N5H3F7-F1
#
_entry.id   AF-A0A2N5H3F7-F1
#
_cell.length_a   1.000
_cell.length_b   1.000
_cell.length_c   1.000
_cell.angle_alpha   90.00
_cell.angle_beta   90.00
_cell.angle_gamma   90.00
#
_symmetry.space_group_name_H-M   'P 1'
#
loop_
_entity.id
_entity.type
_entity.pdbx_description
1 polymer ?
#
loop_
_entity_poly.entity_id
_entity_poly.type
_entity_poly.pdbx_seq_one_letter_code
_entity_poly.pdbx_strand_id
1 'polypeptide(L)'
;MANPQLKAKAVPQENVAPLKLKQRPFVGYISWLVQRITALVLLIFLPLKIYSGYAMAGKLPGIGVLSTLHLNAFLDAGLIFALIFHALYGIRVILIDVGVVKDNRSVFKLFTIIAAILCAVTFFFLVS
;
A
#
# COMPACT_ATOMS: atom_id res chain seq x y z
N MET A 1 -47.49 -33.51 -20.86
CA MET A 1 -48.36 -32.62 -20.07
C MET A 1 -47.47 -31.62 -19.36
N ALA A 2 -47.42 -30.37 -19.85
CA ALA A 2 -46.58 -29.31 -19.28
C ALA A 2 -47.30 -28.64 -18.10
N ASN A 3 -46.60 -28.46 -16.98
CA ASN A 3 -47.14 -27.87 -15.75
C ASN A 3 -47.45 -26.36 -15.98
N PRO A 4 -48.71 -25.91 -15.90
CA PRO A 4 -49.09 -24.53 -16.22
C PRO A 4 -48.69 -23.47 -15.18
N GLN A 5 -48.08 -23.86 -14.04
CA GLN A 5 -47.92 -22.99 -12.87
C GLN A 5 -46.57 -22.26 -12.77
N LEU A 6 -45.64 -22.45 -13.72
CA LEU A 6 -44.40 -21.67 -13.78
C LEU A 6 -44.58 -20.42 -14.67
N LYS A 7 -45.63 -19.64 -14.41
CA LYS A 7 -45.64 -18.23 -14.86
C LYS A 7 -44.69 -17.49 -13.93
N ALA A 8 -43.47 -17.24 -14.41
CA ALA A 8 -42.51 -16.38 -13.75
C ALA A 8 -43.20 -15.07 -13.36
N LYS A 9 -43.43 -14.86 -12.06
CA LYS A 9 -43.82 -13.56 -11.53
C LYS A 9 -42.70 -12.60 -11.90
N ALA A 10 -42.97 -11.67 -12.80
CA ALA A 10 -42.07 -10.55 -13.05
C ALA A 10 -41.88 -9.82 -11.70
N VAL A 11 -40.68 -9.92 -11.15
CA VAL A 11 -40.27 -9.15 -9.97
C VAL A 11 -40.41 -7.67 -10.38
N PRO A 12 -41.20 -6.86 -9.66
CA PRO A 12 -41.29 -5.44 -9.94
C PRO A 12 -39.88 -4.85 -9.90
N GLN A 13 -39.45 -4.27 -11.02
CA GLN A 13 -38.23 -3.47 -11.06
C GLN A 13 -38.48 -2.24 -10.18
N GLU A 14 -38.15 -2.35 -8.90
CA GLU A 14 -38.13 -1.23 -7.98
C GLU A 14 -37.24 -0.15 -8.59
N ASN A 15 -37.79 1.05 -8.81
CA ASN A 15 -37.04 2.18 -9.33
C ASN A 15 -36.07 2.64 -8.23
N VAL A 16 -34.93 1.96 -8.17
CA VAL A 16 -33.87 2.25 -7.21
C VAL A 16 -33.31 3.60 -7.58
N ALA A 17 -33.69 4.64 -6.83
CA ALA A 17 -33.19 5.98 -7.04
C ALA A 17 -31.66 5.92 -7.17
N PRO A 18 -31.05 6.51 -8.22
CA PRO A 18 -29.61 6.39 -8.43
C PRO A 18 -28.90 7.01 -7.23
N LEU A 19 -28.26 6.16 -6.43
CA LEU A 19 -27.41 6.59 -5.33
C LEU A 19 -26.32 7.48 -5.94
N LYS A 20 -26.38 8.79 -5.66
CA LYS A 20 -25.32 9.74 -6.03
C LYS A 20 -24.08 9.46 -5.19
N LEU A 21 -23.32 8.44 -5.58
CA LEU A 21 -22.02 8.13 -4.99
C LEU A 21 -21.03 9.19 -5.46
N LYS A 22 -20.70 10.13 -4.58
CA LYS A 22 -19.63 11.11 -4.80
C LYS A 22 -18.27 10.44 -4.61
N GLN A 23 -17.99 9.41 -5.41
CA GLN A 23 -16.67 8.79 -5.45
C GLN A 23 -15.76 9.65 -6.31
N ARG A 24 -14.69 10.19 -5.71
CA ARG A 24 -13.64 10.89 -6.44
C ARG A 24 -12.50 9.90 -6.68
N PRO A 25 -12.42 9.29 -7.87
CA PRO A 25 -11.64 8.07 -8.04
C PRO A 25 -10.13 8.32 -8.03
N PHE A 26 -9.69 9.55 -8.31
CA PHE A 26 -8.28 9.92 -8.41
C PHE A 26 -7.46 9.57 -7.16
N VAL A 27 -7.98 9.87 -5.96
CA VAL A 27 -7.26 9.59 -4.69
C VAL A 27 -7.11 8.09 -4.46
N GLY A 28 -8.16 7.32 -4.78
CA GLY A 28 -8.13 5.86 -4.69
C GLY A 28 -7.09 5.27 -5.63
N TYR A 29 -7.03 5.73 -6.89
CA TYR A 29 -6.07 5.25 -7.88
C TYR A 29 -4.62 5.51 -7.49
N ILE A 30 -4.31 6.72 -6.99
CA ILE A 30 -2.94 7.03 -6.54
C ILE A 30 -2.54 6.14 -5.36
N SER A 31 -3.40 6.00 -4.34
CA SER A 31 -3.10 5.12 -3.21
C SER A 31 -2.93 3.66 -3.64
N TRP A 32 -3.76 3.18 -4.56
CA TRP A 32 -3.67 1.82 -5.08
C TRP A 32 -2.33 1.60 -5.82
N LEU A 33 -1.93 2.54 -6.67
CA LEU A 33 -0.68 2.44 -7.43
C LEU A 33 0.53 2.46 -6.50
N VAL A 34 0.56 3.40 -5.55
CA VAL A 34 1.61 3.50 -4.53
C VAL A 34 1.72 2.18 -3.76
N GLN A 35 0.60 1.62 -3.29
CA GLN A 35 0.59 0.36 -2.55
C GLN A 35 1.21 -0.81 -3.33
N ARG A 36 1.09 -0.82 -4.67
CA ARG A 36 1.56 -1.93 -5.52
C ARG A 36 3.03 -1.76 -5.85
N ILE A 37 3.43 -0.55 -6.21
CA ILE A 37 4.85 -0.24 -6.47
C ILE A 37 5.68 -0.47 -5.20
N THR A 38 5.22 0.02 -4.05
CA THR A 38 5.96 -0.19 -2.78
C THR A 38 6.02 -1.66 -2.38
N ALA A 39 4.97 -2.45 -2.65
CA ALA A 39 5.01 -3.89 -2.44
C ALA A 39 6.10 -4.57 -3.27
N LEU A 40 6.20 -4.23 -4.57
CA LEU A 40 7.22 -4.79 -5.46
C LEU A 40 8.63 -4.37 -5.05
N VAL A 41 8.81 -3.10 -4.66
CA VAL A 41 10.08 -2.60 -4.14
C VAL A 41 10.48 -3.38 -2.89
N LEU A 42 9.59 -3.51 -1.91
CA LEU A 42 9.86 -4.25 -0.68
C LEU A 42 10.13 -5.74 -0.95
N LEU A 43 9.36 -6.37 -1.82
CA LEU A 43 9.52 -7.79 -2.15
C LEU A 43 10.93 -8.11 -2.68
N ILE A 44 11.53 -7.19 -3.44
CA ILE A 44 12.84 -7.39 -4.06
C ILE A 44 13.96 -6.88 -3.16
N PHE A 45 13.88 -5.62 -2.73
CA PHE A 45 14.99 -4.94 -2.07
C PHE A 45 15.11 -5.27 -0.59
N LEU A 46 14.02 -5.63 0.10
CA LEU A 46 14.09 -5.97 1.52
C LEU A 46 14.84 -7.30 1.75
N PRO A 47 14.56 -8.41 1.03
CA PRO A 47 15.39 -9.62 1.13
C PRO A 47 16.85 -9.37 0.74
N LEU A 48 17.10 -8.58 -0.30
CA LEU A 48 18.46 -8.20 -0.70
C LEU A 48 19.19 -7.44 0.41
N LYS A 49 18.49 -6.52 1.10
CA LYS A 49 19.05 -5.79 2.25
C LYS A 49 19.36 -6.72 3.43
N ILE A 50 18.48 -7.68 3.72
CA ILE A 50 18.71 -8.69 4.77
C ILE A 50 19.94 -9.54 4.41
N TYR A 51 19.99 -10.09 3.20
CA TYR A 51 21.09 -10.94 2.75
C TYR A 51 22.44 -10.20 2.77
N SER A 52 22.47 -8.97 2.27
CA SER A 52 23.68 -8.13 2.29
C SER A 52 24.16 -7.80 3.72
N GLY A 53 23.25 -7.74 4.69
CA GLY A 53 23.60 -7.58 6.11
C GLY A 53 24.30 -8.80 6.70
N TYR A 54 23.83 -10.01 6.36
CA TYR A 54 24.52 -11.24 6.74
C TYR A 54 25.89 -11.38 6.07
N ALA A 55 26.01 -10.98 4.80
CA ALA A 55 27.28 -10.94 4.10
C ALA A 55 28.27 -9.97 4.77
N MET A 56 27.82 -8.76 5.12
CA MET A 56 28.62 -7.78 5.86
C MET A 56 29.05 -8.29 7.24
N ALA A 57 28.20 -9.06 7.92
CA ALA A 57 28.51 -9.68 9.21
C ALA A 57 29.42 -10.92 9.11
N GLY A 58 29.90 -11.28 7.91
CA GLY A 58 30.74 -12.47 7.67
C GLY A 58 30.01 -13.81 7.86
N LYS A 59 28.67 -13.78 7.91
CA LYS A 59 27.83 -14.97 8.14
C LYS A 59 27.40 -15.67 6.85
N LEU A 60 27.54 -15.01 5.71
CA LEU A 60 27.27 -15.56 4.39
C LEU A 60 28.42 -15.22 3.44
N PRO A 61 28.68 -16.05 2.42
CA PRO A 61 29.60 -15.69 1.35
C PRO A 61 29.07 -14.44 0.65
N GLY A 62 29.82 -13.35 0.72
CA GLY A 62 29.46 -12.06 0.15
C GLY A 62 30.50 -11.62 -0.87
N ILE A 63 30.05 -11.26 -2.07
CA ILE A 63 30.89 -10.46 -2.98
C ILE A 63 31.02 -9.08 -2.35
N GLY A 64 32.20 -8.44 -2.40
CA GLY A 64 32.42 -7.12 -1.77
C GLY A 64 31.37 -6.07 -2.15
N VAL A 65 30.78 -6.18 -3.35
CA VAL A 65 29.67 -5.36 -3.85
C VAL A 65 28.40 -5.45 -3.00
N LEU A 66 28.06 -6.62 -2.46
CA LEU A 66 26.88 -6.76 -1.59
C LEU A 66 27.08 -6.04 -0.26
N SER A 67 28.27 -6.14 0.32
CA SER A 67 28.60 -5.45 1.56
C SER A 67 28.60 -3.93 1.37
N THR A 68 29.11 -3.42 0.24
CA THR A 68 29.04 -1.98 -0.06
C THR A 68 27.63 -1.51 -0.35
N LEU A 69 26.79 -2.31 -1.03
CA LEU A 69 25.37 -2.04 -1.21
C LEU A 69 24.63 -1.91 0.14
N HIS A 70 25.03 -2.72 1.14
CA HIS A 70 24.45 -2.66 2.48
C HIS A 70 24.71 -1.33 3.20
N LEU A 71 25.76 -0.59 2.84
CA LEU A 71 26.09 0.69 3.46
C LEU A 71 25.48 1.90 2.75
N ASN A 72 24.65 1.67 1.73
CA ASN A 72 24.05 2.75 0.95
C ASN A 72 22.86 3.37 1.69
N ALA A 73 23.06 4.56 2.28
CA ALA A 73 22.03 5.30 3.00
C ALA A 73 20.80 5.69 2.15
N PHE A 74 20.98 5.94 0.84
CA PHE A 74 19.85 6.23 -0.04
C PHE A 74 18.98 5.00 -0.28
N LEU A 75 19.57 3.81 -0.39
CA LEU A 75 18.83 2.56 -0.47
C LEU A 75 18.04 2.31 0.82
N ASP A 76 18.64 2.59 1.98
CA ASP A 76 17.96 2.49 3.28
C ASP A 76 16.78 3.45 3.40
N ALA A 77 17.00 4.72 3.04
CA ALA A 77 15.94 5.71 3.01
C ALA A 77 14.80 5.26 2.06
N GLY A 78 15.13 4.82 0.85
CA GLY A 78 14.14 4.34 -0.12
C GLY A 78 13.34 3.13 0.37
N LEU A 79 14.00 2.15 1.01
CA LEU A 79 13.34 0.98 1.60
C LEU A 79 12.40 1.37 2.74
N ILE A 80 12.84 2.26 3.63
CA ILE A 80 12.00 2.71 4.74
C ILE A 80 10.83 3.56 4.23
N PHE A 81 11.03 4.38 3.19
CA PHE A 81 9.93 5.13 2.56
C PHE A 81 8.90 4.16 1.98
N ALA A 82 9.35 3.15 1.24
CA ALA A 82 8.47 2.12 0.69
C ALA A 82 7.70 1.40 1.82
N LEU A 83 8.37 1.05 2.92
CA LEU A 83 7.76 0.42 4.09
C LEU A 83 6.70 1.32 4.75
N ILE A 84 7.03 2.59 5.02
CA ILE A 84 6.12 3.55 5.65
C ILE A 84 4.85 3.72 4.82
N PHE A 85 5.00 4.02 3.53
CA PHE A 85 3.85 4.20 2.64
C PHE A 85 3.04 2.92 2.50
N HIS A 86 3.67 1.76 2.35
CA HIS A 86 2.99 0.47 2.23
C HIS A 86 2.19 0.12 3.49
N ALA A 87 2.78 0.32 4.67
CA ALA A 87 2.13 0.03 5.95
C ALA A 87 0.96 0.98 6.20
N LEU A 88 1.16 2.29 6.03
CA LEU A 88 0.13 3.30 6.26
C LEU A 88 -1.04 3.18 5.28
N TYR A 89 -0.78 3.00 3.98
CA TYR A 89 -1.86 2.81 3.01
C TYR A 89 -2.53 1.44 3.16
N GLY A 90 -1.80 0.40 3.59
CA GLY A 90 -2.38 -0.89 3.98
C GLY A 90 -3.36 -0.76 5.15
N ILE A 91 -2.96 -0.06 6.23
CA ILE A 91 -3.82 0.25 7.37
C ILE A 91 -5.05 1.03 6.91
N ARG A 92 -4.88 2.04 6.04
CA ARG A 92 -6.01 2.77 5.46
C ARG A 92 -7.01 1.85 4.77
N VAL A 93 -6.55 0.87 4.00
CA VAL A 93 -7.43 -0.12 3.36
C VAL A 93 -8.16 -0.94 4.42
N ILE A 94 -7.47 -1.45 5.44
CA ILE A 94 -8.10 -2.18 6.56
C ILE A 94 -9.20 -1.33 7.22
N LEU A 95 -8.94 -0.04 7.49
CA LEU A 95 -9.92 0.87 8.07
C LEU A 95 -11.14 1.10 7.17
N ILE A 96 -10.95 1.11 5.85
CA ILE A 96 -12.06 1.19 4.88
C ILE A 96 -12.87 -0.09 4.91
N ASP A 97 -12.21 -1.25 4.90
CA ASP A 97 -12.85 -2.57 4.82
C ASP A 97 -13.68 -2.88 6.07
N VAL A 98 -13.24 -2.44 7.25
CA VAL A 98 -14.02 -2.56 8.51
C VAL A 98 -15.10 -1.48 8.67
N GLY A 99 -15.24 -0.56 7.71
CA GLY A 99 -16.34 0.41 7.69
C GLY A 99 -16.18 1.63 8.61
N VAL A 100 -15.01 1.86 9.22
CA VAL A 100 -14.79 3.03 10.10
C VAL A 100 -14.51 4.33 9.33
N VAL A 101 -14.13 4.23 8.05
CA VAL A 101 -13.82 5.39 7.21
C VAL A 101 -15.08 5.92 6.53
N LYS A 102 -15.55 7.08 6.99
CA LYS A 102 -16.67 7.82 6.36
C LYS A 102 -16.21 8.70 5.20
N ASP A 103 -15.00 9.26 5.28
CA ASP A 103 -14.42 10.12 4.24
C ASP A 103 -13.01 9.65 3.86
N ASN A 104 -12.94 8.95 2.73
CA ASN A 104 -11.71 8.44 2.14
C ASN A 104 -10.67 9.52 1.83
N ARG A 105 -11.10 10.76 1.56
CA ARG A 105 -10.18 11.84 1.20
C ARG A 105 -9.46 12.40 2.42
N SER A 106 -10.20 12.63 3.50
CA SER A 106 -9.60 13.12 4.75
C SER A 106 -8.63 12.09 5.32
N VAL A 107 -9.01 10.80 5.31
CA VAL A 107 -8.11 9.72 5.72
C VAL A 107 -6.88 9.62 4.80
N PHE A 108 -7.05 9.71 3.48
CA PHE A 108 -5.90 9.75 2.56
C PHE A 108 -4.92 10.89 2.89
N LYS A 109 -5.42 12.11 3.11
CA LYS A 109 -4.58 13.26 3.45
C LYS A 109 -3.83 13.05 4.75
N LEU A 110 -4.54 12.59 5.80
CA LEU A 110 -3.95 12.32 7.10
C LEU A 110 -2.80 11.31 6.99
N PHE A 111 -3.06 10.15 6.39
CA PHE A 111 -2.04 9.10 6.22
C PHE A 111 -0.87 9.56 5.35
N THR A 112 -1.12 10.38 4.32
CA THR A 112 -0.06 10.92 3.46
C THR A 112 0.80 11.95 4.19
N ILE A 113 0.21 12.81 5.02
CA ILE A 113 0.95 13.78 5.85
C ILE A 113 1.81 13.04 6.88
N ILE A 114 1.24 12.05 7.58
CA ILE A 114 1.98 11.22 8.53
C ILE A 114 3.13 10.52 7.82
N ALA A 115 2.89 9.89 6.67
CA ALA A 115 3.93 9.23 5.88
C ALA A 115 5.05 10.20 5.47
N ALA A 116 4.69 11.39 5.00
CA ALA A 116 5.66 12.40 4.56
C ALA A 116 6.54 12.89 5.72
N ILE A 117 5.95 13.12 6.90
CA ILE A 117 6.70 13.52 8.11
C ILE A 117 7.66 12.42 8.51
N LEU A 118 7.19 11.17 8.60
CA LEU A 118 8.06 10.03 8.95
C LEU A 118 9.20 9.86 7.94
N CYS A 119 8.91 9.99 6.64
CA CYS A 119 9.95 9.93 5.61
C CYS A 119 10.96 11.07 5.75
N ALA A 120 10.52 12.31 5.98
CA ALA A 120 11.43 13.45 6.16
C ALA A 120 12.34 13.27 7.39
N VAL A 121 11.78 12.83 8.52
CA VAL A 121 12.53 12.54 9.75
C VAL A 121 13.54 11.41 9.51
N THR A 122 13.11 10.29 8.93
CA THR A 122 14.01 9.18 8.62
C THR A 122 15.12 9.59 7.66
N PHE A 123 14.81 10.35 6.62
CA PHE A 123 15.80 10.82 5.66
C PHE A 123 16.86 11.68 6.33
N PHE A 124 16.42 12.62 7.19
CA PHE A 124 17.31 13.46 7.96
C PHE A 124 18.30 12.61 8.79
N PHE A 125 17.82 11.58 9.51
CA PHE A 125 18.71 10.74 10.32
C PHE A 125 19.60 9.78 9.53
N LEU A 126 19.20 9.35 8.34
CA LEU A 126 19.97 8.38 7.56
C LEU A 126 21.01 9.03 6.65
N VAL A 127 20.75 10.24 6.15
CA VAL A 127 21.55 10.87 5.09
C VAL A 127 22.36 12.08 5.60
N SER A 128 22.00 12.66 6.76
CA SER A 128 22.78 13.75 7.37
C SER A 128 23.91 13.21 8.25
#